data_AF-A0A1M4WSI7-F1
#
_entry.id   AF-A0A1M4WSI7-F1
#
_cell.length_a   1.000
_cell.length_b   1.000
_cell.length_c   1.000
_cell.angle_alpha   90.00
_cell.angle_beta   90.00
_cell.angle_gamma   90.00
#
_symmetry.space_group_name_H-M   'P 1'
#
loop_
_entity.id
_entity.type
_entity.pdbx_description
1 polymer ?
#
loop_
_entity_poly.entity_id
_entity_poly.type
_entity_poly.pdbx_seq_one_letter_code
_entity_poly.pdbx_strand_id
1 'polypeptide(L)' 'MKRLNHEYIKNKRIENNLTLQEVAKELGFKNASTYLKYEEGDYSFKADMLPKLAKVLDCQIENFFTN' A
#
# COMPACT_ATOMS: atom_id res chain seq x y z
N MET A 1 11.05 -10.60 13.00
CA MET A 1 10.72 -10.67 11.56
C MET A 1 9.87 -9.46 11.26
N LYS A 2 10.33 -8.51 10.44
CA LYS A 2 9.54 -7.31 10.13
C LYS A 2 8.23 -7.72 9.46
N ARG A 3 7.10 -7.43 10.10
CA ARG A 3 5.76 -7.68 9.53
C ARG A 3 5.28 -6.42 8.84
N LEU A 4 4.73 -6.59 7.64
CA LEU A 4 4.09 -5.48 6.95
C LEU A 4 2.81 -5.10 7.69
N ASN A 5 2.65 -3.81 7.95
CA ASN A 5 1.51 -3.25 8.63
C ASN A 5 0.43 -2.84 7.62
N HIS A 6 -0.43 -3.80 7.31
CA HIS A 6 -1.59 -3.66 6.44
C HIS A 6 -2.57 -2.58 6.92
N GLU A 7 -2.79 -2.49 8.23
CA GLU A 7 -3.64 -1.46 8.83
C GLU A 7 -3.06 -0.07 8.65
N TYR A 8 -1.75 0.10 8.78
CA TYR A 8 -1.10 1.39 8.54
C TYR A 8 -1.31 1.87 7.10
N ILE A 9 -1.09 0.99 6.12
CA ILE A 9 -1.28 1.30 4.70
C ILE A 9 -2.72 1.76 4.44
N LYS A 10 -3.70 1.00 4.96
CA LYS A 10 -5.12 1.33 4.84
C LYS A 10 -5.48 2.66 5.48
N ASN A 11 -5.01 2.90 6.72
CA ASN A 11 -5.25 4.18 7.41
C ASN A 11 -4.62 5.33 6.65
N LYS A 12 -3.37 5.21 6.21
CA LYS A 12 -2.67 6.26 5.47
C LYS A 12 -3.35 6.58 4.15
N ARG A 13 -3.89 5.58 3.47
CA ARG A 13 -4.72 5.76 2.27
C ARG A 13 -5.98 6.57 2.59
N ILE A 14 -6.67 6.26 3.70
CA ILE A 14 -7.88 6.99 4.15
C ILE A 14 -7.53 8.43 4.56
N GLU A 15 -6.44 8.64 5.30
CA GLU A 15 -5.97 9.98 5.68
C GLU A 15 -5.68 10.87 4.47
N ASN A 16 -5.09 10.29 3.41
CA ASN A 16 -4.85 10.97 2.15
C ASN A 16 -6.10 11.09 1.25
N ASN A 17 -7.28 10.65 1.72
CA ASN A 17 -8.53 10.64 0.95
C ASN A 17 -8.41 9.88 -0.39
N LEU A 18 -7.54 8.86 -0.44
CA LEU A 18 -7.28 8.07 -1.64
C LEU A 18 -8.19 6.85 -1.69
N THR A 19 -8.73 6.57 -2.87
CA THR A 19 -9.50 5.34 -3.10
C THR A 19 -8.58 4.19 -3.49
N LEU A 20 -9.06 2.95 -3.33
CA LEU A 20 -8.33 1.75 -3.77
C LEU A 20 -7.97 1.83 -5.27
N GLN A 21 -8.85 2.43 -6.08
CA GLN A 21 -8.65 2.57 -7.52
C GLN A 21 -7.56 3.59 -7.84
N GLU A 22 -7.51 4.71 -7.12
CA GLU A 22 -6.48 5.73 -7.31
C GLU A 22 -5.10 5.17 -6.98
N VAL A 23 -4.97 4.51 -5.82
CA VAL A 23 -3.70 3.87 -5.43
C VAL A 23 -3.30 2.77 -6.41
N ALA A 24 -4.26 1.95 -6.85
CA ALA A 24 -4.02 0.93 -7.86
C ALA A 24 -3.50 1.54 -9.18
N LYS A 25 -4.14 2.61 -9.65
CA LYS A 25 -3.77 3.30 -10.89
C LYS A 25 -2.35 3.87 -10.81
N GLU A 26 -2.01 4.51 -9.70
CA GLU A 26 -0.67 5.06 -9.47
C GLU A 26 0.42 3.96 -9.39
N LEU A 27 0.07 2.80 -8.82
CA LEU A 27 0.96 1.63 -8.80
C LEU A 27 1.08 0.94 -10.16
N GLY A 28 0.25 1.29 -11.14
CA GLY A 28 0.17 0.66 -12.46
C GLY A 28 -0.68 -0.60 -12.50
N PHE A 29 -1.53 -0.83 -11.49
CA PHE A 29 -2.51 -1.90 -11.49
C PHE A 29 -3.75 -1.51 -12.31
N LYS A 30 -4.29 -2.49 -13.04
CA LYS A 30 -5.54 -2.31 -13.81
C LYS A 30 -6.79 -2.34 -12.93
N ASN A 31 -6.73 -2.98 -11.77
CA ASN A 31 -7.89 -3.23 -10.92
C ASN A 31 -7.63 -2.81 -9.47
N ALA A 32 -8.60 -2.13 -8.87
CA ALA A 32 -8.61 -1.80 -7.44
C ALA A 32 -8.57 -3.06 -6.56
N SER A 33 -9.28 -4.12 -6.98
CA SER A 33 -9.30 -5.41 -6.27
C SER A 33 -7.92 -6.07 -6.19
N THR A 34 -7.05 -5.82 -7.18
CA THR A 34 -5.66 -6.31 -7.13
C THR A 34 -4.94 -5.66 -5.96
N TYR A 35 -4.98 -4.33 -5.88
CA TYR A 35 -4.40 -3.59 -4.75
C TYR A 35 -5.01 -3.98 -3.40
N LEU A 36 -6.35 -4.13 -3.33
CA LEU A 36 -7.03 -4.56 -2.11
C LEU A 36 -6.45 -5.85 -1.53
N LYS A 37 -6.17 -6.85 -2.37
CA LYS A 37 -5.56 -8.11 -1.91
C LYS A 37 -4.16 -7.93 -1.34
N TYR A 38 -3.38 -6.96 -1.83
CA TYR A 38 -2.10 -6.60 -1.20
C TYR A 38 -2.33 -5.87 0.13
N GLU A 39 -3.28 -4.92 0.16
CA GLU A 39 -3.64 -4.17 1.36
C GLU A 39 -4.16 -5.10 2.47
N GLU A 40 -4.98 -6.11 2.16
CA GLU A 40 -5.51 -7.10 3.11
C GLU A 40 -4.47 -8.16 3.53
N GLY A 41 -3.36 -8.29 2.81
CA GLY A 41 -2.31 -9.27 3.11
C GLY A 41 -2.49 -10.63 2.46
N ASP A 42 -3.46 -10.78 1.56
CA ASP A 42 -3.62 -11.93 0.66
C ASP A 42 -2.40 -12.04 -0.30
N TYR A 43 -1.85 -10.88 -0.71
CA TYR A 43 -0.56 -10.79 -1.41
C TYR A 43 0.47 -9.98 -0.61
N SER A 44 1.73 -10.41 -0.71
CA SER A 44 2.87 -9.66 -0.18
C SER A 44 3.32 -8.57 -1.14
N PHE A 45 3.43 -7.33 -0.66
CA PHE A 45 4.04 -6.25 -1.42
C PHE A 45 5.51 -6.58 -1.71
N LYS A 46 5.88 -6.53 -2.99
CA LYS A 46 7.27 -6.71 -3.41
C LYS A 46 8.10 -5.47 -3.10
N ALA A 47 9.41 -5.65 -2.92
CA ALA A 47 10.35 -4.56 -2.66
C ALA A 47 10.25 -3.44 -3.71
N ASP A 48 9.98 -3.76 -4.97
CA ASP A 48 9.80 -2.80 -6.06
C ASP A 48 8.49 -1.99 -6.00
N MET A 49 7.48 -2.50 -5.29
CA MET A 49 6.17 -1.84 -5.16
C MET A 49 6.12 -0.89 -3.97
N LEU A 50 6.82 -1.23 -2.89
CA LEU A 50 6.91 -0.41 -1.68
C LEU A 50 7.30 1.06 -1.96
N PRO A 51 8.35 1.39 -2.74
CA PRO A 51 8.71 2.78 -3.02
C PRO A 51 7.63 3.52 -3.80
N LYS A 52 6.91 2.83 -4.69
CA LYS A 52 5.79 3.43 -5.42
C LYS A 52 4.63 3.73 -4.47
N LEU A 53 4.29 2.76 -3.62
CA LEU A 53 3.23 2.92 -2.62
C LEU A 53 3.54 4.06 -1.65
N ALA A 54 4.77 4.11 -1.14
CA ALA A 54 5.30 5.17 -0.29
C ALA A 54 5.13 6.55 -0.94
N LYS A 55 5.47 6.67 -2.22
CA LYS A 55 5.31 7.92 -2.98
C LYS A 55 3.84 8.34 -3.13
N VAL A 56 2.94 7.39 -3.36
CA VAL A 56 1.49 7.65 -3.50
C VAL A 56 0.85 8.04 -2.18
N LEU A 57 1.26 7.39 -1.09
CA LEU A 57 0.73 7.62 0.25
C LEU A 57 1.46 8.75 0.99
N ASP A 58 2.38 9.44 0.32
CA ASP A 58 3.25 10.49 0.87
C ASP A 58 3.86 10.08 2.23
N CYS A 59 4.49 8.90 2.25
CA CYS A 59 5.09 8.35 3.45
C CYS A 59 6.36 7.56 3.13
N GLN A 60 7.16 7.24 4.14
CA GLN A 60 8.34 6.39 3.95
C GLN A 60 7.97 4.92 4.03
N ILE A 61 8.63 4.11 3.20
CA ILE A 61 8.50 2.64 3.17
C ILE A 61 8.67 2.01 4.57
N GLU A 62 9.56 2.58 5.38
CA GLU A 62 9.84 2.11 6.74
C GLU A 62 8.61 2.13 7.64
N ASN A 63 7.67 3.07 7.42
CA ASN A 63 6.43 3.13 8.18
C ASN A 63 5.48 1.96 7.88
N PHE A 64 5.64 1.30 6.73
CA PHE A 64 4.89 0.09 6.42
C PHE A 64 5.35 -1.11 7.23
N PHE A 65 6.50 -1.06 7.89
CA PHE A 65 7.03 -2.18 8.65
C PHE A 65 6.92 -1.90 10.15
N THR A 66 6.28 -2.81 10.87
CA THR A 66 6.30 -2.81 12.34
C THR A 66 7.21 -3.92 12.85
N ASN A 67 7.81 -3.72 14.02
CA ASN A 67 8.83 -4.59 14.61
C ASN A 67 8.24 -5.77 15.37
#